data_AF-A0A8T9BLQ5-F1
#
_entry.id   AF-A0A8T9BLQ5-F1
#
_cell.length_a   1.000
_cell.length_b   1.000
_cell.length_c   1.000
_cell.angle_alpha   90.00
_cell.angle_beta   90.00
_cell.angle_gamma   90.00
#
_symmetry.space_group_name_H-M   'P 1'
#
loop_
_entity.id
_entity.type
_entity.pdbx_description
1 polymer ?
#
loop_
_entity_poly.entity_id
_entity_poly.type
_entity_poly.pdbx_seq_one_letter_code
_entity_poly.pdbx_strand_id
1 'polypeptide(L)'
;MAHPLSRMLSRRICQQWTPFQTISRALRTPIRQPAGRRAYATGPNPRPGQNPFKIWPFVAITLAGTGSYILMVRSRTDMAPPPPHEQIAAPKKDTPTFSPPSVTVLFVLGGPGAGKGTQCANLVRDYHFTHLSAGDLLRAEQDREGSEFGSLIKEYIRDARSCLWR
;
A
#
# COMPACT_ATOMS: atom_id res chain seq x y z
N MET A 1 -66.26 8.34 17.21
CA MET A 1 -66.78 8.60 15.85
C MET A 1 -65.60 8.96 14.95
N ALA A 2 -65.41 8.13 13.91
CA ALA A 2 -64.72 8.34 12.64
C ALA A 2 -63.28 8.94 12.61
N HIS A 3 -62.32 8.09 12.21
CA HIS A 3 -61.14 8.38 11.38
C HIS A 3 -61.57 9.03 10.00
N PRO A 4 -60.73 9.24 8.95
CA PRO A 4 -59.30 8.93 8.72
C PRO A 4 -58.51 9.92 7.80
N LEU A 5 -57.24 9.57 7.53
CA LEU A 5 -56.57 9.60 6.21
C LEU A 5 -56.24 10.94 5.49
N SER A 6 -54.93 11.13 5.32
CA SER A 6 -54.21 11.07 4.02
C SER A 6 -53.66 12.35 3.37
N ARG A 7 -52.56 12.09 2.63
CA ARG A 7 -51.95 12.82 1.52
C ARG A 7 -50.94 13.89 1.95
N MET A 8 -49.65 13.55 1.98
CA MET A 8 -48.74 13.57 0.80
C MET A 8 -49.10 14.70 -0.18
N LEU A 9 -48.22 15.71 -0.27
CA LEU A 9 -47.88 16.48 -1.47
C LEU A 9 -46.75 17.45 -1.02
N SER A 10 -45.49 17.06 -1.20
CA SER A 10 -44.74 17.40 -2.41
C SER A 10 -44.70 18.90 -2.67
N ARG A 11 -43.71 19.58 -2.10
CA ARG A 11 -43.13 20.80 -2.69
C ARG A 11 -41.62 20.76 -2.51
N ARG A 12 -40.94 20.42 -3.62
CA ARG A 12 -39.78 21.13 -4.21
C ARG A 12 -38.75 21.58 -3.16
N ILE A 13 -37.57 20.97 -3.08
CA ILE A 13 -36.42 21.34 -3.93
C ILE A 13 -35.53 20.10 -4.09
N CYS A 14 -35.65 19.43 -5.25
CA CYS A 14 -34.65 18.52 -5.77
C CYS A 14 -34.19 19.14 -7.10
N GLN A 15 -33.15 19.96 -7.03
CA GLN A 15 -32.31 20.36 -8.15
C GLN A 15 -31.07 19.44 -8.07
N GLN A 16 -30.48 18.87 -9.11
CA GLN A 16 -30.77 18.77 -10.52
C GLN A 16 -29.66 17.83 -11.03
N TRP A 17 -29.93 16.54 -11.19
CA TRP A 17 -29.02 15.61 -11.87
C TRP A 17 -29.88 14.59 -12.63
N THR A 18 -30.22 14.92 -13.88
CA THR A 18 -30.83 13.98 -14.81
C THR A 18 -29.75 13.20 -15.55
N PRO A 19 -29.78 11.86 -15.54
CA PRO A 19 -29.11 11.05 -16.56
C PRO A 19 -30.05 10.86 -17.75
N PHE A 20 -29.58 11.13 -18.97
CA PHE A 20 -30.28 10.78 -20.21
C PHE A 20 -29.26 10.11 -21.13
N GLN A 21 -29.19 8.78 -21.11
CA GLN A 21 -29.84 7.87 -22.05
C GLN A 21 -29.34 8.00 -23.50
N THR A 22 -28.44 7.07 -23.84
CA THR A 22 -28.52 6.14 -24.96
C THR A 22 -29.54 6.46 -26.07
N ILE A 23 -29.04 6.72 -27.28
CA ILE A 23 -29.73 6.37 -28.52
C ILE A 23 -28.76 5.58 -29.41
N SER A 24 -29.20 4.38 -29.75
CA SER A 24 -28.53 3.41 -30.61
C SER A 24 -28.77 3.66 -32.10
N ARG A 25 -27.88 3.06 -32.90
CA ARG A 25 -28.01 2.61 -34.29
C ARG A 25 -27.69 3.59 -35.44
N ALA A 26 -26.49 3.33 -35.95
CA ALA A 26 -26.24 2.79 -37.29
C ALA A 26 -26.51 3.71 -38.48
N LEU A 27 -25.42 4.36 -38.94
CA LEU A 27 -25.18 4.48 -40.37
C LEU A 27 -23.80 3.92 -40.72
N ARG A 28 -23.87 3.07 -41.72
CA ARG A 28 -22.92 2.07 -42.20
C ARG A 28 -22.10 2.73 -43.30
N THR A 29 -20.79 2.88 -43.12
CA THR A 29 -19.86 2.99 -44.25
C THR A 29 -18.73 1.99 -44.03
N PRO A 30 -18.61 0.94 -44.85
CA PRO A 30 -17.55 -0.04 -44.72
C PRO A 30 -16.22 0.64 -45.05
N ILE A 31 -15.28 0.61 -44.11
CA ILE A 31 -13.88 0.87 -44.42
C ILE A 31 -13.46 -0.21 -45.43
N ARG A 32 -13.35 0.22 -46.69
CA ARG A 32 -12.79 -0.52 -47.82
C ARG A 32 -11.36 -0.89 -47.47
N GLN A 33 -11.14 -2.11 -46.97
CA GLN A 33 -9.79 -2.69 -46.90
C GLN A 33 -9.32 -2.93 -48.35
N PRO A 34 -8.25 -2.30 -48.84
CA PRO A 34 -7.60 -2.81 -50.02
C PRO A 34 -7.00 -4.17 -49.66
N ALA A 35 -7.51 -5.22 -50.30
CA ALA A 35 -6.90 -6.54 -50.34
C ALA A 35 -5.58 -6.47 -51.11
N GLY A 36 -4.56 -5.86 -50.51
CA GLY A 36 -3.18 -6.04 -50.89
C GLY A 36 -2.76 -7.43 -50.43
N ARG A 37 -2.89 -8.42 -51.33
CA ARG A 37 -2.15 -9.68 -51.22
C ARG A 37 -0.68 -9.30 -51.00
N ARG A 38 -0.17 -9.42 -49.77
CA ARG A 38 1.28 -9.42 -49.54
C ARG A 38 1.80 -10.67 -50.23
N ALA A 39 2.47 -10.49 -51.36
CA ALA A 39 3.30 -11.51 -51.95
C ALA A 39 4.37 -11.88 -50.91
N TYR A 40 4.25 -13.07 -50.33
CA TYR A 40 5.36 -13.64 -49.60
C TYR A 40 6.40 -14.02 -50.63
N ALA A 41 7.56 -13.36 -50.58
CA ALA A 41 8.72 -13.75 -51.34
C ALA A 41 9.03 -15.22 -51.02
N THR A 42 8.85 -16.11 -52.00
CA THR A 42 9.47 -17.44 -51.98
C THR A 42 10.97 -17.25 -52.16
N GLY A 43 11.67 -16.92 -51.08
CA GLY A 43 13.12 -16.98 -51.02
C GLY A 43 13.58 -18.45 -51.03
N PRO A 44 14.78 -18.76 -51.56
CA PRO A 44 15.29 -20.13 -51.58
C PRO A 44 15.45 -20.67 -50.15
N ASN A 45 15.08 -21.94 -49.98
CA ASN A 45 15.13 -22.71 -48.74
C ASN A 45 16.56 -22.67 -48.13
N PRO A 46 16.75 -22.26 -46.87
CA PRO A 46 18.08 -22.25 -46.26
C PRO A 46 18.60 -23.69 -46.10
N ARG A 47 19.87 -23.89 -46.50
CA ARG A 47 20.56 -25.18 -46.40
C ARG A 47 20.60 -25.66 -44.95
N PRO A 48 20.33 -26.95 -44.65
CA PRO A 48 20.47 -27.47 -43.30
C PRO A 48 21.97 -27.61 -43.01
N GLY A 49 22.50 -26.80 -42.11
CA GLY A 49 23.92 -26.89 -41.74
C GLY A 49 24.60 -25.61 -41.28
N GLN A 50 23.88 -24.60 -40.79
CA GLN A 50 24.49 -23.46 -40.11
C GLN A 50 23.71 -23.16 -38.83
N ASN A 51 24.34 -23.36 -37.67
CA ASN A 51 23.76 -23.09 -36.35
C ASN A 51 23.62 -21.56 -36.19
N PRO A 52 22.42 -20.97 -36.23
CA PRO A 52 22.31 -19.52 -36.40
C PRO A 52 22.28 -18.73 -35.08
N PHE A 53 22.37 -19.38 -33.91
CA PHE A 53 22.38 -18.65 -32.64
C PHE A 53 23.51 -19.16 -31.75
N LYS A 54 24.62 -18.43 -31.77
CA LYS A 54 25.72 -18.59 -30.81
C LYS A 54 25.21 -18.04 -29.49
N ILE A 55 24.48 -18.86 -28.72
CA ILE A 55 23.84 -18.56 -27.41
C ILE A 55 24.88 -18.35 -26.29
N TRP A 56 26.15 -18.66 -26.58
CA TRP A 56 27.29 -18.51 -25.69
C TRP A 56 27.45 -17.14 -24.99
N PRO A 57 27.25 -15.97 -25.62
CA PRO A 57 27.35 -14.68 -24.93
C PRO A 57 26.19 -14.45 -23.95
N PHE A 58 24.98 -14.97 -24.22
CA PHE A 58 23.87 -14.89 -23.28
C PHE A 58 24.06 -15.79 -22.06
N VAL A 59 24.61 -17.00 -22.26
CA VAL A 59 24.96 -17.92 -21.16
C VAL A 59 26.09 -17.34 -20.32
N ALA A 60 27.10 -16.73 -20.95
CA ALA A 60 28.20 -16.09 -20.25
C ALA A 60 27.74 -14.90 -19.39
N ILE A 61 26.87 -14.03 -19.91
CA ILE A 61 26.31 -12.90 -19.15
C ILE A 61 25.45 -13.39 -17.98
N THR A 62 24.61 -14.40 -18.21
CA THR A 62 23.74 -14.96 -17.16
C THR A 62 24.58 -15.61 -16.05
N LEU A 63 25.63 -16.35 -16.38
CA LEU A 63 26.52 -16.96 -15.39
C LEU A 63 27.36 -15.91 -14.65
N ALA A 64 27.87 -14.90 -15.35
CA ALA A 64 28.62 -13.81 -14.72
C ALA A 64 27.72 -12.98 -13.78
N GLY A 65 26.50 -12.66 -14.22
CA GLY A 65 25.52 -11.93 -13.42
C GLY A 65 25.06 -12.73 -12.20
N THR A 66 24.76 -14.02 -12.37
CA THR A 66 24.34 -14.90 -11.26
C THR A 66 25.50 -15.14 -10.28
N GLY A 67 26.72 -15.31 -10.78
CA GLY A 67 27.92 -15.44 -9.94
C GLY A 67 28.20 -14.17 -9.13
N SER A 68 28.12 -13.00 -9.76
CA SER A 68 28.24 -11.69 -9.09
C SER A 68 27.15 -11.50 -8.03
N TYR A 69 25.90 -11.87 -8.35
CA TYR A 69 24.78 -11.81 -7.41
C TYR A 69 24.98 -12.75 -6.21
N ILE A 70 25.39 -14.00 -6.42
CA ILE A 70 25.68 -14.95 -5.33
C ILE A 70 26.82 -14.44 -4.44
N LEU A 71 27.86 -13.84 -5.02
CA LEU A 71 28.99 -13.28 -4.28
C LEU A 71 28.57 -12.04 -3.46
N MET A 72 27.71 -11.19 -4.02
CA MET A 72 27.10 -10.04 -3.33
C MET A 72 26.14 -10.47 -2.21
N VAL A 73 25.40 -11.57 -2.36
CA VAL A 73 24.52 -12.09 -1.31
C VAL A 73 25.33 -12.73 -0.19
N ARG A 74 26.41 -13.45 -0.51
CA ARG A 74 27.32 -14.01 0.49
C ARG A 74 28.02 -12.93 1.32
N SER A 75 28.40 -11.80 0.72
CA SER A 75 28.97 -10.69 1.50
C SER A 75 27.95 -9.98 2.42
N ARG A 76 26.64 -10.24 2.25
CA ARG A 76 25.61 -9.79 3.20
C ARG A 76 25.41 -10.74 4.38
N THR A 77 25.76 -12.02 4.24
CA THR A 77 25.65 -12.98 5.37
C THR A 77 26.77 -12.81 6.40
N ASP A 78 27.83 -12.09 6.05
CA ASP A 78 28.87 -11.66 6.99
C ASP A 78 28.52 -10.37 7.73
N MET A 79 27.34 -9.78 7.46
CA MET A 79 26.79 -8.77 8.34
C MET A 79 26.42 -9.49 9.63
N ALA A 80 27.30 -9.35 10.62
CA ALA A 80 27.02 -9.71 11.99
C ALA A 80 25.59 -9.24 12.29
N PRO A 81 24.74 -10.12 12.88
CA PRO A 81 23.40 -9.70 13.26
C PRO A 81 23.53 -8.39 14.03
N PRO A 82 22.64 -7.40 13.80
CA PRO A 82 22.65 -6.20 14.62
C PRO A 82 22.74 -6.68 16.07
N PRO A 83 23.64 -6.09 16.89
CA PRO A 83 23.80 -6.53 18.28
C PRO A 83 22.41 -6.69 18.84
N PRO A 84 22.10 -7.81 19.55
CA PRO A 84 20.79 -8.00 20.12
C PRO A 84 20.50 -6.73 20.90
N HIS A 85 19.61 -5.90 20.36
CA HIS A 85 19.14 -4.72 21.05
C HIS A 85 18.54 -5.34 22.28
N GLU A 86 19.14 -5.06 23.43
CA GLU A 86 18.73 -5.56 24.72
C GLU A 86 17.23 -5.31 24.79
N GLN A 87 16.46 -6.37 24.53
CA GLN A 87 15.02 -6.27 24.48
C GLN A 87 14.66 -6.11 25.94
N ILE A 88 14.47 -4.86 26.35
CA ILE A 88 13.98 -4.55 27.68
C ILE A 88 12.62 -5.20 27.74
N ALA A 89 12.59 -6.40 28.31
CA ALA A 89 11.39 -7.17 28.47
C ALA A 89 10.44 -6.26 29.24
N ALA A 90 9.29 -5.96 28.62
CA ALA A 90 8.25 -5.20 29.30
C ALA A 90 8.04 -5.84 30.69
N PRO A 91 8.05 -5.06 31.78
CA PRO A 91 7.94 -5.62 33.12
C PRO A 91 6.72 -6.53 33.16
N LYS A 92 6.92 -7.81 33.49
CA LYS A 92 5.84 -8.80 33.60
C LYS A 92 4.92 -8.35 34.72
N LYS A 93 3.83 -7.68 34.37
CA LYS A 93 2.74 -7.34 35.29
C LYS A 93 1.73 -8.46 35.24
N ASP A 94 1.62 -9.22 36.33
CA ASP A 94 0.68 -10.34 36.46
C ASP A 94 -0.78 -9.86 36.68
N THR A 95 -0.98 -8.57 36.89
CA THR A 95 -2.28 -7.95 37.12
C THR A 95 -2.57 -6.92 36.04
N PRO A 96 -3.74 -6.98 35.36
CA PRO A 96 -4.11 -5.94 34.42
C PRO A 96 -4.29 -4.61 35.15
N THR A 97 -3.64 -3.54 34.66
CA THR A 97 -3.74 -2.18 35.22
C THR A 97 -5.19 -1.66 35.25
N PHE A 98 -6.06 -2.24 34.43
CA PHE A 98 -7.48 -1.89 34.33
C PHE A 98 -8.34 -3.14 34.45
N SER A 99 -9.46 -3.05 35.16
CA SER A 99 -10.48 -4.10 35.18
C SER A 99 -11.10 -4.26 33.78
N PRO A 100 -11.09 -5.47 33.18
CA PRO A 100 -11.61 -5.70 31.82
C PRO A 100 -13.04 -5.21 31.55
N PRO A 101 -14.01 -5.28 32.48
CA PRO A 101 -15.37 -4.82 32.20
C PRO A 101 -15.54 -3.30 32.26
N SER A 102 -14.56 -2.53 32.74
CA SER A 102 -14.70 -1.09 33.00
C SER A 102 -14.00 -0.20 31.98
N VAL A 103 -13.19 -0.76 31.07
CA VAL A 103 -12.41 0.03 30.10
C VAL A 103 -12.51 -0.60 28.72
N THR A 104 -12.89 0.21 27.73
CA THR A 104 -12.91 -0.18 26.31
C THR A 104 -11.74 0.45 25.58
N VAL A 105 -10.90 -0.38 24.95
CA VAL A 105 -9.76 0.06 24.13
C VAL A 105 -10.10 -0.11 22.66
N LEU A 106 -10.03 0.97 21.88
CA LEU A 106 -10.33 0.99 20.45
C LEU A 106 -9.05 1.24 19.65
N PHE A 107 -8.66 0.28 18.81
CA PHE A 107 -7.52 0.41 17.91
C PHE A 107 -7.97 0.95 16.55
N VAL A 108 -7.41 2.10 16.14
CA VAL A 108 -7.71 2.72 14.85
C VAL A 108 -6.54 2.48 13.89
N LEU A 109 -6.74 1.60 12.91
CA LEU A 109 -5.73 1.21 11.92
C LEU A 109 -6.02 1.83 10.54
N GLY A 110 -4.97 2.06 9.75
CA GLY A 110 -5.10 2.61 8.39
C GLY A 110 -3.81 3.22 7.87
N GLY A 111 -3.70 3.39 6.55
CA GLY A 111 -2.54 3.98 5.89
C GLY A 111 -2.29 5.47 6.24
N PRO A 112 -1.14 6.04 5.83
CA PRO A 112 -0.90 7.48 5.95
C PRO A 112 -1.97 8.25 5.15
N GLY A 113 -2.50 9.33 5.70
CA GLY A 113 -3.56 10.13 5.05
C GLY A 113 -4.98 9.55 5.13
N ALA A 114 -5.20 8.36 5.72
CA ALA A 114 -6.53 7.75 5.85
C ALA A 114 -7.51 8.49 6.79
N GLY A 115 -7.14 9.67 7.32
CA GLY A 115 -8.02 10.47 8.19
C GLY A 115 -8.20 9.95 9.62
N LYS A 116 -7.34 9.04 10.10
CA LYS A 116 -7.42 8.46 11.45
C LYS A 116 -7.48 9.53 12.54
N GLY A 117 -6.61 10.53 12.49
CA GLY A 117 -6.57 11.62 13.46
C GLY A 117 -7.88 12.40 13.54
N THR A 118 -8.51 12.66 12.39
CA THR A 118 -9.81 13.35 12.32
C THR A 118 -10.91 12.53 12.97
N GLN A 119 -10.95 11.22 12.73
CA GLN A 119 -11.93 10.34 13.36
C GLN A 119 -11.67 10.17 14.87
N CYS A 120 -10.42 10.06 15.28
CA CYS A 120 -10.05 10.07 16.70
C CYS A 120 -10.51 11.35 17.40
N ALA A 121 -10.38 12.53 16.76
CA ALA A 121 -10.85 13.79 17.33
C ALA A 121 -12.38 13.81 17.52
N ASN A 122 -13.14 13.24 16.59
CA ASN A 122 -14.59 13.09 16.73
C ASN A 122 -14.95 12.17 17.91
N LEU A 123 -14.22 11.05 18.08
CA LEU A 123 -14.43 10.14 19.21
C LEU A 123 -14.17 10.80 20.57
N VAL A 124 -13.13 11.64 20.66
CA VAL A 124 -12.87 12.44 21.86
C VAL A 124 -14.02 13.41 22.14
N ARG A 125 -14.53 14.09 21.09
CA ARG A 125 -15.58 15.10 21.23
C ARG A 125 -16.94 14.51 21.61
N ASP A 126 -17.37 13.48 20.90
CA ASP A 126 -18.75 12.98 20.97
C ASP A 126 -18.92 11.89 22.03
N TYR A 127 -17.83 11.17 22.37
CA TYR A 127 -17.88 10.02 23.28
C TYR A 127 -16.89 10.11 24.45
N HIS A 128 -16.17 11.23 24.60
CA HIS A 128 -15.24 11.49 25.70
C HIS A 128 -14.12 10.44 25.85
N PHE A 129 -13.71 9.81 24.75
CA PHE A 129 -12.54 8.94 24.76
C PHE A 129 -11.26 9.73 24.98
N THR A 130 -10.25 9.09 25.56
CA THR A 130 -8.88 9.62 25.58
C THR A 130 -8.16 9.14 24.32
N HIS A 131 -7.68 10.07 23.50
CA HIS A 131 -6.91 9.74 22.30
C HIS A 131 -5.42 9.56 22.64
N LEU A 132 -4.91 8.35 22.41
CA LEU A 132 -3.50 8.02 22.54
C LEU A 132 -2.91 7.70 21.18
N SER A 133 -1.96 8.52 20.74
CA SER A 133 -1.25 8.36 19.46
C SER A 133 0.17 7.89 19.72
N ALA A 134 0.49 6.66 19.29
CA ALA A 134 1.84 6.10 19.45
C ALA A 134 2.92 6.99 18.82
N GLY A 135 2.63 7.63 17.69
CA GLY A 135 3.56 8.54 17.04
C GLY A 135 3.86 9.80 17.85
N ASP A 136 2.87 10.31 18.59
CA ASP A 136 3.06 11.51 19.42
C ASP A 136 3.81 11.18 20.71
N LEU A 137 3.53 10.02 21.31
CA LEU A 137 4.29 9.51 22.45
C LEU A 137 5.77 9.29 22.12
N LEU A 138 6.06 8.73 20.94
CA LEU A 138 7.45 8.52 20.50
C LEU A 138 8.18 9.85 20.24
N ARG A 139 7.52 10.84 19.64
CA ARG A 139 8.13 12.18 19.44
C ARG A 139 8.34 12.90 20.77
N ALA A 140 7.38 12.80 21.70
CA ALA A 140 7.52 13.38 23.02
C ALA A 140 8.70 12.77 23.80
N GLU A 141 8.89 11.45 23.73
CA GLU A 141 10.03 10.79 24.37
C GLU A 141 11.36 11.10 23.66
N GLN A 142 11.34 11.27 22.33
CA GLN A 142 12.51 11.69 21.56
C GLN A 142 13.02 13.07 21.98
N ASP A 143 12.11 14.01 22.26
CA ASP A 143 12.44 15.40 22.56
C ASP A 143 12.68 15.65 24.06
N ARG A 144 12.55 14.60 24.90
CA ARG A 144 12.74 14.67 26.35
C ARG A 144 14.23 14.65 26.71
N GLU A 145 14.70 15.71 27.38
CA GLU A 145 16.08 15.80 27.87
C GLU A 145 16.38 14.73 28.93
N GLY A 146 17.50 14.02 28.78
CA GLY A 146 17.90 12.93 29.67
C GLY A 146 17.12 11.62 29.48
N SER A 147 16.36 11.47 28.39
CA SER A 147 15.74 10.19 28.04
C SER A 147 16.79 9.14 27.67
N GLU A 148 16.71 7.96 28.29
CA GLU A 148 17.53 6.79 27.93
C GLU A 148 17.23 6.30 26.51
N PHE A 149 16.02 6.54 26.01
CA PHE A 149 15.53 6.02 24.73
C PHE A 149 15.46 7.07 23.61
N GLY A 150 15.61 8.36 23.92
CA GLY A 150 15.42 9.43 22.94
C GLY A 150 16.35 9.31 21.72
N SER A 151 17.62 8.97 21.94
CA SER A 151 18.60 8.75 20.87
C SER A 151 18.27 7.53 20.00
N LEU A 152 17.85 6.43 20.64
CA LEU A 152 17.44 5.19 19.97
C LEU A 152 16.22 5.43 19.07
N ILE A 153 15.18 6.07 19.62
CA ILE A 153 13.94 6.40 18.90
C ILE A 153 14.26 7.28 17.67
N LYS A 154 15.15 8.26 17.83
CA LYS A 154 15.55 9.16 16.74
C LYS A 154 16.22 8.41 15.57
N GLU A 155 17.07 7.44 15.88
CA GLU A 155 17.73 6.59 14.88
C GLU A 155 16.70 5.72 14.13
N TYR A 156 15.85 4.99 14.85
CA TYR A 156 14.82 4.14 14.24
C TYR A 156 13.81 4.92 13.39
N ILE A 157 13.38 6.12 13.81
CA ILE A 157 12.47 6.96 13.02
C ILE A 157 13.14 7.47 11.73
N ARG A 158 14.46 7.72 11.77
CA ARG A 158 15.25 8.12 10.60
C ARG A 158 15.39 6.97 9.60
N ASP A 159 15.71 5.78 10.09
CA ASP A 159 15.91 4.58 9.26
C ASP A 159 14.61 4.02 8.69
N ALA A 160 13.52 4.02 9.47
CA ALA A 160 12.20 3.63 8.97
C ALA A 160 11.75 4.49 7.78
N ARG A 161 12.18 5.75 7.72
CA ARG A 161 11.95 6.66 6.59
C ARG A 161 12.77 6.27 5.35
N SER A 162 13.96 5.72 5.55
CA SER A 162 14.83 5.24 4.47
C SER A 162 14.37 3.90 3.90
N CYS A 163 13.75 3.04 4.71
CA CYS A 163 13.29 1.72 4.27
C CYS A 163 11.94 1.75 3.53
N LEU A 164 11.13 2.81 3.70
CA LEU A 164 9.86 2.98 2.99
C LEU A 164 10.03 3.46 1.52
N TRP A 165 11.26 3.80 1.11
CA TRP A 165 11.59 4.34 -0.22
C TRP A 165 12.66 3.52 -0.97
N ARG A 166 12.96 2.30 -0.54
CA ARG A 166 13.93 1.42 -1.18
C ARG A 166 13.34 0.04 -1.42
#